data_AF-A0AA45KGT9-F1
#
_entry.id   AF-A0AA45KGT9-F1
#
_cell.length_a   1.000
_cell.length_b   1.000
_cell.length_c   1.000
_cell.angle_alpha   90.00
_cell.angle_beta   90.00
_cell.angle_gamma   90.00
#
_symmetry.space_group_name_H-M   'P 1'
#
loop_
_entity.id
_entity.type
_entity.pdbx_description
1 polymer ?
#
loop_
_entity_poly.entity_id
_entity_poly.type
_entity_poly.pdbx_seq_one_letter_code
_entity_poly.pdbx_strand_id
1 'polypeptide(L)'
;MNTREKILGKTEEFILEHGIEKLTISKIAQELDISQPAIYKHFKSKEELLTILALRWLNGQTLVKIFPFDTSKYEHQKEIVHDWLWSVASAKYEAHRKTPEMFALYTTYIGENLELGRKHILEMVESLKTAAQLETEEEAGAYIQAFAYFHHPKIAPQWDDQFQNQFEKLWTLLEPNLNAF
;
A
#
# COMPACT_ATOMS: atom_id res chain seq x y z
N MET A 1 -7.13 -22.95 -8.22
CA MET A 1 -7.59 -21.57 -7.96
C MET A 1 -9.10 -21.58 -7.73
N ASN A 2 -9.59 -21.07 -6.60
CA ASN A 2 -11.03 -21.07 -6.29
C ASN A 2 -11.77 -19.98 -7.09
N THR A 3 -13.11 -20.06 -7.17
CA THR A 3 -13.94 -19.10 -7.94
C THR A 3 -13.76 -17.66 -7.48
N ARG A 4 -13.60 -17.44 -6.17
CA ARG A 4 -13.38 -16.12 -5.58
C ARG A 4 -12.09 -15.47 -6.13
N GLU A 5 -11.01 -16.22 -6.22
CA GLU A 5 -9.74 -15.73 -6.78
C GLU A 5 -9.82 -15.49 -8.29
N LYS A 6 -10.60 -16.29 -9.03
CA LYS A 6 -10.89 -16.04 -10.46
C LYS A 6 -11.63 -14.71 -10.66
N ILE A 7 -12.62 -14.42 -9.80
CA ILE A 7 -13.35 -13.16 -9.83
C ILE A 7 -12.41 -11.98 -9.56
N LEU A 8 -11.56 -12.06 -8.53
CA LEU A 8 -10.59 -11.02 -8.21
C LEU A 8 -9.60 -10.79 -9.37
N GLY A 9 -9.02 -11.85 -9.91
CA GLY A 9 -8.05 -11.75 -11.02
C GLY A 9 -8.67 -11.15 -12.28
N LYS A 10 -9.87 -11.60 -12.67
CA LYS A 10 -10.56 -11.03 -13.84
C LYS A 10 -10.98 -9.58 -13.62
N THR A 11 -11.37 -9.23 -12.40
CA THR A 11 -11.69 -7.83 -12.05
C THR A 11 -10.45 -6.93 -12.16
N GLU A 12 -9.28 -7.41 -11.70
CA GLU A 12 -8.00 -6.72 -11.84
C GLU A 12 -7.63 -6.50 -13.32
N GLU A 13 -7.67 -7.57 -14.12
CA GLU A 13 -7.41 -7.52 -15.57
C GLU A 13 -8.33 -6.50 -16.26
N PHE A 14 -9.64 -6.56 -15.97
CA PHE A 14 -10.61 -5.61 -16.53
C PHE A 14 -10.27 -4.16 -16.19
N ILE A 15 -9.91 -3.88 -14.93
CA ILE A 15 -9.57 -2.51 -14.49
C ILE A 15 -8.34 -2.00 -15.21
N LEU A 16 -7.31 -2.84 -15.36
CA LEU A 16 -6.08 -2.49 -16.08
C LEU A 16 -6.33 -2.23 -17.57
N GLU A 17 -7.24 -2.98 -18.21
CA GLU A 17 -7.51 -2.84 -19.65
C GLU A 17 -8.52 -1.73 -19.98
N HIS A 18 -9.48 -1.48 -19.09
CA HIS A 18 -10.67 -0.67 -19.42
C HIS A 18 -10.96 0.46 -18.43
N GLY A 19 -10.29 0.48 -17.29
CA GLY A 19 -10.52 1.43 -16.20
C GLY A 19 -11.73 1.07 -15.34
N ILE A 20 -11.67 1.50 -14.08
CA ILE A 20 -12.70 1.24 -13.05
C ILE A 20 -14.08 1.82 -13.42
N GLU A 21 -14.12 2.94 -14.13
CA GLU A 21 -15.36 3.61 -14.54
C GLU A 21 -16.25 2.72 -15.40
N LYS A 22 -15.64 1.84 -16.21
CA LYS A 22 -16.36 0.92 -17.09
C LYS A 22 -16.76 -0.39 -16.40
N LEU A 23 -16.29 -0.64 -15.18
CA LEU A 23 -16.47 -1.90 -14.48
C LEU A 23 -17.91 -2.08 -14.01
N THR A 24 -18.54 -3.21 -14.34
CA THR A 24 -19.81 -3.63 -13.76
C THR A 24 -19.76 -5.11 -13.39
N ILE A 25 -20.56 -5.53 -12.40
CA ILE A 25 -20.68 -6.94 -12.03
C ILE A 25 -21.15 -7.79 -13.21
N SER A 26 -22.03 -7.24 -14.07
CA SER A 26 -22.47 -7.93 -15.29
C SER A 26 -21.34 -8.22 -16.26
N LYS A 27 -20.41 -7.27 -16.47
CA LYS A 27 -19.29 -7.46 -17.39
C LYS A 27 -18.33 -8.54 -16.88
N ILE A 28 -18.00 -8.49 -15.59
CA ILE A 28 -17.15 -9.53 -14.97
C ILE A 28 -17.82 -10.91 -15.03
N ALA A 29 -19.13 -10.98 -14.79
CA ALA A 29 -19.88 -12.22 -14.90
C ALA A 29 -19.83 -12.78 -16.33
N GLN A 30 -20.01 -11.91 -17.33
CA GLN A 30 -19.91 -12.26 -18.75
C GLN A 30 -18.51 -12.75 -19.14
N GLU A 31 -17.45 -12.07 -18.71
CA GLU A 31 -16.07 -12.47 -19.01
C GLU A 31 -15.64 -13.79 -18.35
N LEU A 32 -16.29 -14.16 -17.25
CA LEU A 32 -16.06 -15.41 -16.54
C LEU A 32 -17.01 -16.53 -16.95
N ASP A 33 -17.97 -16.26 -17.84
CA ASP A 33 -19.05 -17.19 -18.21
C ASP A 33 -19.81 -17.73 -16.98
N ILE A 34 -20.14 -16.83 -16.03
CA ILE A 34 -20.94 -17.14 -14.84
C ILE A 34 -22.10 -16.16 -14.70
N SER A 35 -23.07 -16.51 -13.86
CA SER A 35 -24.20 -15.61 -13.56
C SER A 35 -23.80 -14.52 -12.55
N GLN A 36 -24.42 -13.34 -12.61
CA GLN A 36 -24.21 -12.30 -11.60
C GLN A 36 -24.51 -12.80 -10.17
N PRO A 37 -25.59 -13.57 -9.91
CA PRO A 37 -25.80 -14.16 -8.59
C PRO A 37 -24.65 -15.06 -8.12
N ALA A 38 -23.90 -15.71 -9.02
CA ALA A 38 -22.73 -16.49 -8.63
C ALA A 38 -21.60 -15.61 -8.09
N ILE A 39 -21.42 -14.39 -8.61
CA ILE A 39 -20.49 -13.40 -8.03
C ILE A 39 -20.98 -12.98 -6.65
N TYR A 40 -22.28 -12.72 -6.50
CA TYR A 40 -22.85 -12.28 -5.22
C TYR A 40 -22.78 -13.34 -4.10
N LYS A 41 -22.60 -14.62 -4.43
CA LYS A 41 -22.28 -15.67 -3.45
C LYS A 41 -20.91 -15.49 -2.79
N HIS A 42 -20.00 -14.76 -3.43
CA HIS A 42 -18.63 -14.52 -2.95
C HIS A 42 -18.42 -13.09 -2.45
N PHE A 43 -19.16 -12.12 -2.98
CA PHE A 43 -19.06 -10.70 -2.66
C PHE A 43 -20.45 -10.09 -2.58
N LYS A 44 -20.84 -9.59 -1.42
CA LYS A 44 -22.11 -8.94 -1.11
C LYS A 44 -22.39 -7.71 -1.98
N SER A 45 -21.34 -7.02 -2.44
CA SER A 45 -21.47 -5.84 -3.30
C SER A 45 -20.25 -5.65 -4.21
N LYS A 46 -20.39 -4.79 -5.24
CA LYS A 46 -19.25 -4.31 -6.06
C LYS A 46 -18.20 -3.63 -5.17
N GLU A 47 -18.64 -2.86 -4.19
CA GLU A 47 -17.77 -2.20 -3.22
C GLU A 47 -16.97 -3.21 -2.38
N GLU A 48 -17.60 -4.28 -1.87
CA GLU A 48 -16.86 -5.32 -1.13
C GLU A 48 -15.82 -6.00 -2.02
N LEU A 49 -16.17 -6.33 -3.26
CA LEU A 49 -15.23 -6.88 -4.26
C LEU A 49 -14.03 -5.95 -4.46
N LEU A 50 -14.28 -4.66 -4.68
CA LEU A 50 -13.23 -3.68 -4.96
C LEU A 50 -12.37 -3.38 -3.72
N THR A 51 -12.95 -3.32 -2.53
CA THR A 51 -12.20 -3.18 -1.27
C THR A 51 -11.26 -4.38 -1.05
N ILE A 52 -11.75 -5.59 -1.30
CA ILE A 52 -10.94 -6.81 -1.17
C ILE A 52 -9.84 -6.86 -2.23
N LEU A 53 -10.14 -6.45 -3.47
CA LEU A 53 -9.14 -6.33 -4.53
C LEU A 53 -8.07 -5.28 -4.17
N ALA A 54 -8.47 -4.13 -3.65
CA ALA A 54 -7.57 -3.07 -3.19
C ALA A 54 -6.63 -3.55 -2.08
N LEU A 55 -7.16 -4.25 -1.07
CA LEU A 55 -6.36 -4.86 0.01
C LEU A 55 -5.38 -5.89 -0.53
N ARG A 56 -5.85 -6.78 -1.43
CA ARG A 56 -4.99 -7.81 -2.05
C ARG A 56 -3.85 -7.17 -2.83
N TRP A 57 -4.14 -6.13 -3.61
CA TRP A 57 -3.15 -5.43 -4.41
C TRP A 57 -2.13 -4.68 -3.53
N LEU A 58 -2.58 -3.95 -2.50
CA LEU A 58 -1.70 -3.28 -1.54
C LEU A 58 -0.73 -4.27 -0.87
N ASN A 59 -1.28 -5.37 -0.36
CA ASN A 59 -0.49 -6.37 0.34
C ASN A 59 0.49 -7.05 -0.62
N GLY A 60 0.04 -7.46 -1.80
CA GLY A 60 0.87 -8.18 -2.77
C GLY A 60 1.95 -7.32 -3.44
N GLN A 61 1.74 -6.02 -3.61
CA GLN A 61 2.70 -5.14 -4.28
C GLN A 61 3.63 -4.40 -3.32
N THR A 62 3.14 -4.02 -2.14
CA THR A 62 3.90 -3.16 -1.21
C THR A 62 4.37 -3.95 0.01
N LEU A 63 3.44 -4.44 0.84
CA LEU A 63 3.81 -4.92 2.17
C LEU A 63 4.48 -6.28 2.17
N VAL A 64 3.99 -7.25 1.40
CA VAL A 64 4.55 -8.62 1.38
C VAL A 64 5.96 -8.64 0.79
N LYS A 65 6.32 -7.67 -0.07
CA LYS A 65 7.67 -7.57 -0.62
C LYS A 65 8.67 -6.91 0.33
N ILE A 66 8.17 -6.14 1.30
CA ILE A 66 9.00 -5.37 2.24
C ILE A 66 9.03 -6.06 3.61
N PHE A 67 8.00 -6.81 4.00
CA PHE A 67 7.83 -7.39 5.34
C PHE A 67 7.95 -8.92 5.32
N PRO A 68 8.83 -9.53 6.14
CA PRO A 68 9.78 -8.87 7.04
C PRO A 68 10.90 -8.16 6.28
N PHE A 69 11.33 -7.01 6.80
CA PHE A 69 12.42 -6.25 6.21
C PHE A 69 13.75 -6.95 6.51
N ASP A 70 14.53 -7.24 5.47
CA ASP A 70 15.83 -7.89 5.63
C ASP A 70 16.84 -6.90 6.20
N THR A 71 17.19 -7.11 7.46
CA THR A 71 18.14 -6.25 8.18
C THR A 71 19.56 -6.80 8.20
N SER A 72 19.81 -7.98 7.61
CA SER A 72 21.08 -8.72 7.74
C SER A 72 22.30 -7.98 7.20
N LYS A 73 22.09 -7.00 6.31
CA LYS A 73 23.15 -6.22 5.66
C LYS A 73 23.51 -4.90 6.38
N TYR A 74 22.79 -4.51 7.43
CA TYR A 74 23.00 -3.21 8.09
C TYR A 74 23.78 -3.34 9.38
N GLU A 75 24.62 -2.34 9.65
CA GLU A 75 25.38 -2.24 10.90
C GLU A 75 24.75 -1.24 11.88
N HIS A 76 24.00 -0.26 11.37
CA HIS A 76 23.45 0.83 12.17
C HIS A 76 21.93 0.89 12.08
N GLN A 77 21.28 1.08 13.24
CA GLN A 77 19.81 1.22 13.35
C GLN A 77 19.26 2.32 12.43
N LYS A 78 19.94 3.46 12.34
CA LYS A 78 19.54 4.58 11.48
C LYS A 78 19.44 4.18 9.99
N GLU A 79 20.31 3.29 9.52
CA GLU A 79 20.30 2.82 8.13
C GLU A 79 19.10 1.91 7.89
N ILE A 80 18.74 1.09 8.89
CA ILE A 80 17.53 0.27 8.84
C ILE A 80 16.28 1.17 8.77
N VAL A 81 16.18 2.18 9.64
CA VAL A 81 15.03 3.12 9.65
C VAL A 81 14.92 3.83 8.30
N HIS A 82 16.03 4.39 7.81
CA HIS A 82 16.09 5.06 6.51
C HIS A 82 15.62 4.16 5.37
N ASP A 83 16.27 3.02 5.17
CA ASP A 83 16.02 2.16 4.03
C ASP A 83 14.65 1.48 4.12
N TRP A 84 14.13 1.24 5.33
CA TRP A 84 12.77 0.77 5.52
C TRP A 84 11.75 1.82 5.05
N LEU A 85 11.91 3.08 5.49
CA LEU A 85 11.04 4.19 5.09
C LEU A 85 11.11 4.42 3.58
N TRP A 86 12.33 4.39 3.03
CA TRP A 86 12.57 4.54 1.60
C TRP A 86 11.96 3.40 0.79
N SER A 87 12.02 2.15 1.29
CA SER A 87 11.42 1.00 0.63
C SER A 87 9.90 1.13 0.52
N VAL A 88 9.23 1.60 1.58
CA VAL A 88 7.78 1.86 1.55
C VAL A 88 7.46 3.01 0.60
N ALA A 89 8.20 4.12 0.69
CA ALA A 89 7.99 5.31 -0.13
C ALA A 89 8.17 5.03 -1.62
N SER A 90 9.31 4.44 -1.99
CA SER A 90 9.65 4.10 -3.38
C SER A 90 8.69 3.06 -3.97
N ALA A 91 8.29 2.05 -3.21
CA ALA A 91 7.31 1.06 -3.67
C ALA A 91 5.96 1.73 -4.01
N LYS A 92 5.47 2.65 -3.17
CA LYS A 92 4.21 3.37 -3.43
C LYS A 92 4.34 4.37 -4.58
N TYR A 93 5.47 5.08 -4.67
CA TYR A 93 5.76 5.98 -5.78
C TYR A 93 5.78 5.23 -7.14
N GLU A 94 6.48 4.09 -7.20
CA GLU A 94 6.53 3.26 -8.39
C GLU A 94 5.16 2.65 -8.74
N ALA A 95 4.40 2.23 -7.73
CA ALA A 95 3.06 1.70 -7.94
C ALA A 95 2.08 2.77 -8.48
N HIS A 96 2.21 4.02 -8.02
CA HIS A 96 1.46 5.15 -8.54
C HIS A 96 1.78 5.42 -10.01
N ARG A 97 3.06 5.34 -10.41
CA ARG A 97 3.51 5.60 -11.78
C ARG A 97 3.21 4.47 -12.76
N LYS A 98 3.40 3.21 -12.35
CA LYS A 98 3.29 2.04 -13.24
C LYS A 98 1.86 1.52 -13.40
N THR A 99 1.04 1.70 -12.37
CA THR A 99 -0.32 1.16 -12.30
C THR A 99 -1.29 2.18 -11.67
N PRO A 100 -1.46 3.36 -12.29
CA PRO A 100 -2.23 4.46 -11.71
C PRO A 100 -3.69 4.08 -11.44
N GLU A 101 -4.29 3.21 -12.25
CA GLU A 101 -5.68 2.74 -12.08
C GLU A 101 -5.84 1.92 -10.79
N MET A 102 -4.91 1.00 -10.53
CA MET A 102 -4.93 0.18 -9.31
C MET A 102 -4.55 1.00 -8.08
N PHE A 103 -3.62 1.94 -8.22
CA PHE A 103 -3.26 2.86 -7.14
C PHE A 103 -4.43 3.79 -6.76
N ALA A 104 -5.19 4.29 -7.75
CA ALA A 104 -6.40 5.07 -7.51
C ALA A 104 -7.46 4.25 -6.77
N LEU A 105 -7.68 3.01 -7.18
CA LEU A 105 -8.61 2.08 -6.51
C LEU A 105 -8.23 1.86 -5.03
N TYR A 106 -6.94 1.67 -4.74
CA TYR A 106 -6.43 1.62 -3.36
C TYR A 106 -6.74 2.92 -2.58
N THR A 107 -6.49 4.07 -3.21
CA THR A 107 -6.69 5.38 -2.59
C THR A 107 -8.16 5.60 -2.22
N THR A 108 -9.08 5.23 -3.10
CA THR A 108 -10.53 5.35 -2.86
C THR A 108 -11.00 4.37 -1.79
N TYR A 109 -10.75 3.07 -1.93
CA TYR A 109 -11.38 2.08 -1.04
C TYR A 109 -10.68 1.89 0.31
N ILE A 110 -9.36 2.18 0.39
CA ILE A 110 -8.61 2.07 1.64
C ILE A 110 -8.35 3.43 2.26
N GLY A 111 -7.98 4.43 1.45
CA GLY A 111 -7.72 5.78 1.95
C GLY A 111 -8.96 6.52 2.46
N GLU A 112 -10.17 6.08 2.08
CA GLU A 112 -11.43 6.63 2.61
C GLU A 112 -12.00 5.79 3.76
N ASN A 113 -11.53 4.54 3.94
CA ASN A 113 -11.92 3.69 5.05
C ASN A 113 -10.98 3.90 6.26
N LEU A 114 -11.45 4.66 7.25
CA LEU A 114 -10.67 4.99 8.45
C LEU A 114 -10.14 3.76 9.19
N GLU A 115 -10.90 2.67 9.26
CA GLU A 115 -10.48 1.46 9.97
C GLU A 115 -9.35 0.74 9.23
N LEU A 116 -9.49 0.56 7.92
CA LEU A 116 -8.47 -0.09 7.09
C LEU A 116 -7.21 0.76 6.98
N GLY A 117 -7.36 2.09 6.83
CA GLY A 117 -6.25 3.03 6.86
C GLY A 117 -5.49 2.95 8.19
N ARG A 118 -6.19 2.99 9.33
CA ARG A 118 -5.57 2.86 10.66
C ARG A 118 -4.86 1.52 10.82
N LYS A 119 -5.48 0.42 10.38
CA LYS A 119 -4.86 -0.91 10.43
C LYS A 119 -3.55 -0.94 9.63
N HIS A 120 -3.55 -0.37 8.43
CA HIS A 120 -2.35 -0.28 7.58
C HIS A 120 -1.21 0.51 8.24
N ILE A 121 -1.54 1.65 8.89
CA ILE A 121 -0.55 2.41 9.66
C ILE A 121 0.03 1.56 10.81
N LEU A 122 -0.81 0.83 11.56
CA LEU A 122 -0.34 0.00 12.66
C LEU A 122 0.57 -1.14 12.19
N GLU A 123 0.26 -1.78 11.06
CA GLU A 123 1.13 -2.81 10.46
C GLU A 123 2.50 -2.23 10.05
N MET A 124 2.52 -0.99 9.55
CA MET A 124 3.76 -0.27 9.25
C MET A 124 4.57 0.08 10.51
N VAL A 125 3.90 0.54 11.57
CA VAL A 125 4.51 0.84 12.87
C VAL A 125 5.14 -0.41 13.48
N GLU A 126 4.39 -1.52 13.52
CA GLU A 126 4.89 -2.81 14.01
C GLU A 126 6.10 -3.28 13.20
N SER A 127 6.01 -3.23 11.86
CA SER A 127 7.13 -3.65 11.01
C SER A 127 8.38 -2.80 11.19
N LEU A 128 8.26 -1.47 11.24
CA LEU A 128 9.42 -0.59 11.43
C LEU A 128 10.04 -0.81 12.81
N LYS A 129 9.20 -0.89 13.85
CA LYS A 129 9.66 -1.18 15.21
C LYS A 129 10.44 -2.48 15.28
N THR A 130 9.90 -3.55 14.68
CA THR A 130 10.57 -4.86 14.65
C THR A 130 11.87 -4.82 13.85
N ALA A 131 11.87 -4.20 12.67
CA ALA A 131 13.06 -4.15 11.81
C ALA A 131 14.20 -3.38 12.47
N ALA A 132 13.93 -2.17 12.96
CA ALA A 132 14.93 -1.32 13.57
C ALA A 132 15.13 -1.59 15.07
N GLN A 133 14.40 -2.52 15.68
CA GLN A 133 14.44 -2.78 17.13
C GLN A 133 14.21 -1.50 17.96
N LEU A 134 13.25 -0.67 17.54
CA LEU A 134 12.88 0.55 18.28
C LEU A 134 12.21 0.19 19.61
N GLU A 135 12.39 1.03 20.61
CA GLU A 135 11.93 0.72 21.97
C GLU A 135 10.40 0.69 22.05
N THR A 136 9.74 1.62 21.37
CA THR A 136 8.31 1.88 21.52
C THR A 136 7.58 1.95 20.18
N GLU A 137 6.27 1.69 20.20
CA GLU A 137 5.42 1.89 19.00
C GLU A 137 5.24 3.37 18.71
N GLU A 138 5.27 4.21 19.75
CA GLU A 138 5.22 5.66 19.66
C GLU A 138 6.39 6.23 18.87
N GLU A 139 7.61 5.72 19.11
CA GLU A 139 8.81 6.11 18.37
C GLU A 139 8.70 5.71 16.89
N ALA A 140 8.37 4.45 16.59
CA ALA A 140 8.14 4.00 15.22
C ALA A 140 7.01 4.81 14.54
N GLY A 141 5.92 5.06 15.26
CA GLY A 141 4.80 5.89 14.82
C GLY A 141 5.19 7.32 14.47
N ALA A 142 6.13 7.92 15.21
CA ALA A 142 6.64 9.26 14.92
C ALA A 142 7.37 9.31 13.57
N TYR A 143 8.19 8.30 13.24
CA TYR A 143 8.82 8.19 11.92
C TYR A 143 7.77 8.03 10.81
N ILE A 144 6.80 7.12 10.98
CA ILE A 144 5.73 6.92 9.99
C ILE A 144 4.95 8.22 9.78
N GLN A 145 4.63 8.95 10.85
CA GLN A 145 3.90 10.22 10.77
C GLN A 145 4.73 11.32 10.09
N ALA A 146 6.02 11.46 10.45
CA ALA A 146 6.90 12.46 9.84
C ALA A 146 7.02 12.26 8.32
N PHE A 147 7.07 11.01 7.88
CA PHE A 147 7.16 10.65 6.46
C PHE A 147 5.82 10.47 5.76
N ALA A 148 4.70 10.94 6.34
CA ALA A 148 3.36 10.81 5.77
C ALA A 148 3.26 11.32 4.32
N TYR A 149 3.97 12.39 3.97
CA TYR A 149 4.04 12.88 2.59
C TYR A 149 4.44 11.79 1.59
N PHE A 150 5.34 10.88 1.97
CA PHE A 150 5.97 9.91 1.07
C PHE A 150 5.24 8.56 0.96
N HIS A 151 4.17 8.34 1.73
CA HIS A 151 3.42 7.07 1.67
C HIS A 151 1.90 7.23 1.68
N HIS A 152 1.39 8.42 1.96
CA HIS A 152 -0.04 8.67 2.04
C HIS A 152 -0.67 8.76 0.63
N PRO A 153 -1.65 7.91 0.29
CA PRO A 153 -2.17 7.83 -1.08
C PRO A 153 -2.84 9.12 -1.57
N LYS A 154 -3.52 9.89 -0.70
CA LYS A 154 -4.12 11.18 -1.09
C LYS A 154 -3.10 12.26 -1.47
N ILE A 155 -1.84 12.10 -1.06
CA ILE A 155 -0.76 13.03 -1.41
C ILE A 155 -0.10 12.62 -2.72
N ALA A 156 -0.24 11.36 -3.15
CA ALA A 156 0.41 10.81 -4.33
C ALA A 156 0.28 11.63 -5.62
N PRO A 157 -0.87 12.27 -5.93
CA PRO A 157 -0.98 13.13 -7.11
C PRO A 157 -0.03 14.34 -7.12
N GLN A 158 0.56 14.69 -5.97
CA GLN A 158 1.53 15.77 -5.82
C GLN A 158 2.99 15.29 -5.95
N TRP A 159 3.22 13.97 -5.98
CA TRP A 159 4.58 13.43 -6.13
C TRP A 159 5.09 13.67 -7.55
N ASP A 160 6.34 14.10 -7.65
CA ASP A 160 6.99 14.42 -8.91
C ASP A 160 8.44 13.88 -8.92
N ASP A 161 9.28 14.35 -9.84
CA ASP A 161 10.67 13.93 -9.96
C ASP A 161 11.55 14.43 -8.78
N GLN A 162 11.05 15.31 -7.91
CA GLN A 162 11.73 15.74 -6.68
C GLN A 162 11.45 14.84 -5.49
N PHE A 163 10.61 13.80 -5.63
CA PHE A 163 10.19 12.92 -4.55
C PHE A 163 11.35 12.39 -3.71
N GLN A 164 12.39 11.84 -4.36
CA GLN A 164 13.57 11.34 -3.66
C GLN A 164 14.33 12.47 -2.95
N ASN A 165 14.58 13.59 -3.62
CA ASN A 165 15.29 14.73 -3.04
C ASN A 165 14.56 15.29 -1.79
N GLN A 166 13.23 15.35 -1.84
CA GLN A 166 12.42 15.77 -0.69
C GLN A 166 12.49 14.77 0.47
N PHE A 167 12.49 13.47 0.16
CA PHE A 167 12.64 12.40 1.16
C PHE A 167 13.99 12.54 1.89
N GLU A 168 15.08 12.63 1.14
CA GLU A 168 16.43 12.76 1.68
C GLU A 168 16.59 14.03 2.53
N LYS A 169 16.01 15.16 2.08
CA LYS A 169 16.01 16.42 2.85
C LYS A 169 15.32 16.27 4.20
N LEU A 170 14.16 15.61 4.25
CA LEU A 170 13.47 15.36 5.52
C LEU A 170 14.30 14.41 6.41
N TRP A 171 14.87 13.36 5.82
CA TRP A 171 15.74 12.44 6.52
C TRP A 171 16.94 13.14 7.17
N THR A 172 17.67 13.97 6.43
CA THR A 172 18.83 14.71 6.96
C THR A 172 18.47 15.61 8.15
N LEU A 173 17.23 16.12 8.22
CA LEU A 173 16.77 16.92 9.35
C LEU A 173 16.43 16.07 10.59
N LEU A 174 16.03 14.81 10.40
CA LEU A 174 15.60 13.91 11.47
C LEU A 174 16.71 13.00 11.99
N GLU A 175 17.61 12.54 11.12
CA GLU A 175 18.66 11.57 11.43
C GLU A 175 19.56 11.94 12.62
N PRO A 176 19.88 13.22 12.93
CA PRO A 176 20.74 13.53 14.06
C PRO A 176 20.12 13.15 15.41
N ASN A 177 18.78 13.05 15.48
CA ASN A 177 18.06 12.71 16.71
C ASN A 177 18.01 11.20 16.98
N LEU A 178 18.36 10.35 16.00
CA LEU A 178 18.47 8.89 16.19
C LEU A 178 19.64 8.49 17.10
N ASN A 179 20.64 9.36 17.26
CA ASN A 179 21.79 9.11 18.14
C ASN A 179 21.64 9.77 19.51
N ALA A 180 20.49 10.38 19.80
CA ALA A 180 20.28 11.20 21.00
C ALA A 180 19.63 10.44 22.17
N PHE A 181 19.36 9.15 22.03
CA PHE A 181 18.81 8.27 23.06
C PHE A 181 19.66 7.02 23.21
#